data_AF-A0A7C3AUX1-F1
#
_entry.id   AF-A0A7C3AUX1-F1
#
_cell.length_a   1.000
_cell.length_b   1.000
_cell.length_c   1.000
_cell.angle_alpha   90.00
_cell.angle_beta   90.00
_cell.angle_gamma   90.00
#
_symmetry.space_group_name_H-M   'P 1'
#
loop_
_entity.id
_entity.type
_entity.pdbx_description
1 polymer ?
#
loop_
_entity_poly.entity_id
_entity_poly.type
_entity_poly.pdbx_seq_one_letter_code
_entity_poly.pdbx_strand_id
1 'polypeptide(L)' 'MSLTVSLRRVQKGRILLHCDCVIFVHNHPSGKHMPSEDDIKLPKRLVESSKIPGIEIFDHTIVCNRDYLSMKGRNLL' A
#
# COMPACT_ATOMS: atom_id res chain seq x y z
N MET A 1 -9.79 9.69 -4.71
CA MET A 1 -9.41 9.93 -3.31
C MET A 1 -7.91 10.03 -3.31
N SER A 2 -7.33 11.18 -2.99
CA SER A 2 -5.86 11.30 -2.98
C SER A 2 -5.34 10.72 -1.67
N LEU A 3 -4.61 9.60 -1.73
CA LEU A 3 -4.02 8.96 -0.56
C LEU A 3 -2.68 9.62 -0.26
N THR A 4 -2.64 10.46 0.78
CA THR A 4 -1.38 10.99 1.32
C THR A 4 -0.95 10.13 2.50
N VAL A 5 0.12 9.35 2.33
CA VAL A 5 0.72 8.52 3.39
C VAL A 5 2.09 9.07 3.77
N SER A 6 2.31 9.28 5.07
CA SER A 6 3.63 9.71 5.58
C SER A 6 4.57 8.51 5.71
N LEU A 7 5.53 8.41 4.80
CA LEU A 7 6.59 7.39 4.83
C LEU A 7 7.33 7.32 6.18
N ARG A 8 7.64 8.47 6.76
CA ARG A 8 8.30 8.56 8.07
C ARG A 8 7.48 7.89 9.17
N ARG A 9 6.14 8.05 9.15
CA ARG A 9 5.26 7.43 10.16
C ARG A 9 5.18 5.92 9.96
N VAL A 10 5.09 5.45 8.72
CA VAL A 10 5.10 4.01 8.39
C VAL A 10 6.41 3.36 8.87
N GLN A 11 7.56 3.95 8.53
CA GLN A 11 8.87 3.43 8.94
C GLN A 11 9.03 3.41 10.46
N LYS A 12 8.63 4.50 11.14
CA LYS A 12 8.67 4.55 12.60
C LYS A 12 7.82 3.42 13.22
N GLY A 13 6.60 3.24 12.73
CA GLY A 13 5.72 2.16 13.21
C GLY A 13 6.35 0.78 13.04
N ARG A 14 6.90 0.50 11.85
CA ARG A 14 7.58 -0.77 11.56
C ARG A 14 8.74 -1.05 12.52
N ILE A 15 9.61 -0.07 12.73
CA ILE A 15 10.79 -0.22 13.61
C ILE A 15 10.34 -0.50 15.04
N LEU A 16 9.33 0.23 15.54
CA LEU A 16 8.81 0.05 16.88
C LEU A 16 8.11 -1.30 17.08
N LEU A 17 7.57 -1.88 16.01
CA LEU A 17 6.86 -3.16 16.03
C LEU A 17 7.72 -4.33 15.55
N HIS A 18 9.00 -4.10 15.25
CA HIS A 18 9.94 -5.11 14.74
C HIS A 18 9.39 -5.91 13.54
N CYS A 19 8.67 -5.26 12.61
CA CYS A 19 8.08 -5.96 11.47
C CYS A 19 9.04 -6.06 10.27
N ASP A 20 9.08 -7.22 9.61
CA ASP A 20 9.90 -7.47 8.43
C ASP A 20 9.27 -6.95 7.13
N CYS A 21 7.94 -6.99 7.03
CA CYS A 21 7.18 -6.51 5.87
C CYS A 21 5.97 -5.67 6.26
N VAL A 22 5.44 -4.90 5.31
CA VAL A 22 4.23 -4.09 5.49
C VAL A 22 3.22 -4.39 4.37
N ILE A 23 1.94 -4.51 4.74
CA ILE A 23 0.81 -4.55 3.80
C ILE A 23 0.02 -3.26 3.95
N PHE A 24 -0.24 -2.58 2.84
CA PHE A 24 -1.15 -1.44 2.81
C PHE A 24 -2.55 -1.89 2.47
N VAL A 25 -3.54 -1.37 3.18
CA VAL A 25 -4.95 -1.65 2.91
C VAL A 25 -5.71 -0.34 2.94
N HIS A 26 -6.53 -0.10 1.92
CA HIS A 26 -7.51 0.98 1.96
C HIS A 26 -8.83 0.52 1.39
N ASN A 27 -9.90 1.16 1.85
CA ASN A 27 -11.25 0.86 1.41
C ASN A 27 -11.69 1.79 0.27
N HIS A 28 -12.43 1.25 -0.69
CA HIS A 28 -13.22 2.03 -1.63
C HIS A 28 -14.70 1.95 -1.24
N PRO A 29 -15.25 2.97 -0.52
CA PRO A 29 -16.66 2.99 -0.12
C PRO A 29 -17.63 2.94 -1.30
N SER A 30 -17.17 3.32 -2.50
CA SER A 30 -17.93 3.23 -3.75
C SER A 30 -18.27 1.79 -4.16
N GLY A 31 -17.65 0.79 -3.53
CA GLY A 31 -17.81 -0.62 -3.87
C GLY A 31 -17.05 -1.06 -5.11
N LYS A 32 -16.28 -0.17 -5.76
CA LYS A 32 -15.46 -0.49 -6.93
C LYS A 32 -14.01 -0.70 -6.53
N HIS A 33 -13.48 -1.90 -6.75
CA HIS A 33 -12.08 -2.23 -6.41
C HIS A 33 -11.07 -1.70 -7.45
N MET A 34 -11.53 -1.05 -8.52
CA MET A 34 -10.64 -0.54 -9.58
C MET A 34 -9.71 0.55 -9.00
N PRO A 35 -8.38 0.42 -9.11
CA PRO A 35 -7.47 1.42 -8.59
C PRO A 35 -7.59 2.72 -9.40
N SER A 36 -7.52 3.85 -8.70
CA SER A 36 -7.29 5.15 -9.31
C SER A 36 -5.82 5.31 -9.74
N GLU A 37 -5.51 6.35 -10.50
CA GLU A 37 -4.10 6.64 -10.82
C GLU A 37 -3.25 6.88 -9.58
N ASP A 38 -3.81 7.52 -8.55
CA ASP A 38 -3.13 7.76 -7.28
C ASP A 38 -2.85 6.44 -6.56
N ASP A 39 -3.79 5.49 -6.61
CA ASP A 39 -3.62 4.14 -6.06
C ASP A 39 -2.50 3.36 -6.76
N ILE A 40 -2.20 3.66 -8.02
CA ILE A 40 -1.08 3.03 -8.77
C ILE A 40 0.25 3.75 -8.50
N LYS A 41 0.23 5.08 -8.42
CA LYS A 41 1.44 5.89 -8.24
C LYS A 41 1.99 5.79 -6.82
N LEU A 42 1.13 5.70 -5.81
CA LEU A 42 1.54 5.67 -4.41
C LEU A 42 2.39 4.42 -4.08
N PRO A 43 1.98 3.17 -4.39
CA PRO A 43 2.76 1.97 -4.09
C PRO A 43 4.15 1.99 -4.69
N LYS A 44 4.28 2.43 -5.94
CA LYS A 44 5.59 2.56 -6.60
C LYS A 44 6.52 3.49 -5.82
N ARG A 45 6.02 4.64 -5.36
CA ARG A 45 6.81 5.56 -4.53
C ARG A 45 7.17 4.96 -3.18
N LEU A 46 6.24 4.22 -2.57
CA LEU A 46 6.47 3.51 -1.31
C LEU A 46 7.56 2.45 -1.48
N VAL A 47 7.46 1.60 -2.51
CA VAL A 47 8.46 0.58 -2.88
C VAL A 47 9.83 1.21 -3.11
N GLU A 48 9.94 2.25 -3.94
CA GLU A 48 11.21 2.93 -4.18
C GLU A 48 11.83 3.48 -2.88
N SER A 49 11.03 4.13 -2.04
CA SER A 49 11.50 4.67 -0.76
C SER A 49 11.83 3.61 0.29
N SER A 50 11.28 2.40 0.13
CA SER A 50 11.45 1.27 1.05
C SER A 50 12.75 0.49 0.81
N LYS A 51 13.39 0.68 -0.35
CA LYS A 51 14.68 0.05 -0.71
C LYS A 51 15.81 0.37 0.26
N ILE A 52 15.94 1.64 0.66
CA ILE A 52 17.02 2.10 1.55
C ILE A 52 16.95 1.43 2.94
N PRO A 53 15.81 1.43 3.65
CA PRO A 53 15.69 0.75 4.94
C PRO A 53 15.50 -0.77 4.83
N GLY A 54 15.55 -1.35 3.62
CA GLY A 54 15.37 -2.79 3.39
C GLY A 54 13.97 -3.29 3.75
N ILE A 55 12.93 -2.51 3.46
CA ILE A 55 11.55 -2.83 3.84
C ILE A 55 10.84 -3.45 2.65
N GLU A 56 10.26 -4.63 2.83
CA GLU A 56 9.38 -5.20 1.81
C GLU A 56 7.96 -4.64 1.95
N ILE A 57 7.46 -4.00 0.89
CA ILE A 57 6.03 -3.78 0.72
C ILE A 57 5.44 -5.05 0.15
N PHE A 58 4.83 -5.86 1.02
CA PHE A 58 4.36 -7.18 0.63
C PHE A 58 3.16 -7.13 -0.31
N ASP A 59 2.19 -6.25 -0.04
CA ASP A 59 1.08 -5.97 -0.93
C ASP A 59 0.42 -4.62 -0.63
N HIS A 60 -0.38 -4.14 -1.57
CA HIS A 60 -1.35 -3.08 -1.39
C HIS A 60 -2.71 -3.62 -1.82
N THR A 61 -3.62 -3.77 -0.86
CA THR A 61 -4.95 -4.35 -1.10
C THR A 61 -6.03 -3.27 -1.03
N ILE A 62 -6.82 -3.18 -2.09
CA ILE A 62 -8.03 -2.35 -2.12
C ILE A 62 -9.21 -3.23 -1.69
N VAL A 63 -9.87 -2.90 -0.60
CA VAL A 63 -11.03 -3.65 -0.09
C VAL A 63 -12.34 -2.93 -0.40
N CYS A 64 -13.33 -3.70 -0.83
CA CYS A 64 -14.70 -3.30 -1.12
C CYS A 64 -15.67 -4.21 -0.36
N ASN A 65 -16.98 -3.92 -0.44
CA ASN A 65 -18.01 -4.62 0.35
C ASN A 65 -17.95 -6.16 0.25
N ARG A 66 -17.86 -6.70 -0.97
CA ARG A 66 -17.82 -8.16 -1.21
C ARG A 66 -16.67 -8.58 -2.11
N ASP A 67 -15.68 -7.71 -2.27
CA ASP A 67 -14.60 -7.92 -3.22
C ASP A 67 -13.33 -7.19 -2.79
N TYR A 68 -12.19 -7.57 -3.34
CA TYR A 68 -10.91 -6.94 -3.09
C TYR A 68 -10.00 -7.02 -4.31
N LEU A 69 -8.99 -6.17 -4.35
CA LEU A 69 -7.96 -6.18 -5.38
C LEU A 69 -6.59 -6.11 -4.74
N SER A 70 -5.80 -7.17 -4.94
CA SER A 70 -4.36 -7.18 -4.64
C SER A 70 -3.60 -6.50 -5.78
N MET A 71 -2.89 -5.42 -5.46
CA MET A 71 -2.06 -4.71 -6.43
C MET A 71 -0.88 -5.57 -6.87
N LYS A 72 -0.28 -6.36 -5.96
CA LYS A 72 0.78 -7.33 -6.29
C LYS A 72 0.25 -8.43 -7.20
N GLY A 73 -0.92 -8.99 -6.88
CA GLY A 73 -1.58 -10.01 -7.71
C GLY A 73 -1.95 -9.52 -9.11
N ARG A 74 -2.11 -8.20 -9.30
CA ARG A 74 -2.32 -7.56 -10.60
C ARG A 74 -1.04 -7.03 -11.26
N ASN A 75 0.13 -7.27 -10.66
CA ASN A 75 1.42 -6.79 -11.14
C ASN A 75 1.50 -5.25 -11.27
N LEU A 76 0.88 -4.54 -10.32
CA LEU A 76 0.80 -3.08 -10.25
C LEU A 76 1.68 -2.47 -9.15
N LEU A 77 2.45 -3.30 -8.44
CA LEU A 77 3.32 -2.94 -7.33
C LEU A 77 4.78 -2.86 -7.79
#